data_AF-A0A453T4G5-F1
#
_entry.id   AF-A0A453T4G5-F1
#
_cell.length_a   1.000
_cell.length_b   1.000
_cell.length_c   1.000
_cell.angle_alpha   90.00
_cell.angle_beta   90.00
_cell.angle_gamma   90.00
#
_symmetry.space_group_name_H-M   'P 1'
#
loop_
_entity.id
_entity.type
_entity.pdbx_description
1 polymer ?
#
loop_
_entity_poly.entity_id
_entity_poly.type
_entity_poly.pdbx_seq_one_letter_code
_entity_poly.pdbx_strand_id
1 'polypeptide(L)'
;MGVYLSTPKTEKLSEDGENDQLKFGLSSMQGWRASMEDAHSALLDIDEDTSFFGVFDGHGGKVVAKFCAKYLHREVLKSEVYLAGDLGAAVHGAFFRMDEMMRGQRGWRELQALGDKINQFTGMIEGLIWSPRGSDSNDRHDDWAFEE
;
A
#
# COMPACT_ATOMS: atom_id res chain seq x y z
N MET A 1 15.55 24.93 -8.94
CA MET A 1 15.95 23.55 -9.31
C MET A 1 14.68 22.80 -9.64
N GLY A 2 14.59 22.17 -10.83
CA GLY A 2 13.36 21.55 -11.31
C GLY A 2 13.04 20.21 -10.61
N VAL A 3 11.99 19.54 -11.07
CA VAL A 3 11.51 18.22 -10.56
C VAL A 3 12.49 17.05 -10.77
N TYR A 4 13.61 17.28 -11.45
CA TYR A 4 14.58 16.26 -11.83
C TYR A 4 15.92 16.43 -11.10
N LEU A 5 16.51 15.30 -10.73
CA LEU A 5 17.86 15.20 -10.21
C LEU A 5 18.90 15.42 -11.31
N SER A 6 20.13 15.77 -10.93
CA SER A 6 21.27 15.88 -11.87
C SER A 6 21.73 14.52 -12.40
N THR A 7 21.51 13.46 -11.65
CA THR A 7 21.80 12.07 -12.00
C THR A 7 20.66 11.18 -11.51
N PRO A 8 20.29 10.10 -12.23
CA PRO A 8 19.23 9.21 -11.78
C PRO A 8 19.69 8.39 -10.58
N LYS A 9 18.78 8.14 -9.64
CA LYS A 9 18.96 7.08 -8.64
C LYS A 9 18.62 5.74 -9.28
N THR A 10 19.63 4.91 -9.47
CA THR A 10 19.51 3.63 -10.18
C THR A 10 19.40 2.42 -9.24
N GLU A 11 19.40 2.65 -7.93
CA GLU A 11 19.18 1.58 -6.94
C GLU A 11 17.85 0.88 -7.21
N LYS A 12 17.87 -0.45 -7.18
CA LYS A 12 16.70 -1.30 -7.34
C LYS A 12 16.26 -1.83 -5.99
N LEU A 13 14.98 -1.65 -5.69
CA LEU A 13 14.32 -2.39 -4.61
C LEU A 13 13.55 -3.51 -5.28
N SER A 14 14.08 -4.73 -5.17
CA SER A 14 13.51 -5.92 -5.78
C SER A 14 13.04 -6.89 -4.70
N GLU A 15 11.91 -7.53 -4.95
CA GLU A 15 11.32 -8.54 -4.09
C GLU A 15 10.79 -9.68 -4.97
N ASP A 16 10.76 -10.88 -4.42
CA ASP A 16 10.23 -12.06 -5.06
C ASP A 16 9.59 -12.97 -4.01
N GLY A 17 8.74 -13.88 -4.47
CA GLY A 17 8.05 -14.82 -3.59
C GLY A 17 7.26 -15.84 -4.37
N GLU A 18 6.83 -16.90 -3.67
CA GLU A 18 6.07 -17.98 -4.24
C GLU A 18 5.15 -18.62 -3.21
N ASN A 19 4.04 -19.18 -3.68
CA ASN A 19 3.21 -20.15 -2.97
C ASN A 19 3.06 -21.41 -3.84
N ASP A 20 2.21 -22.35 -3.43
CA ASP A 20 2.01 -23.61 -4.16
C ASP A 20 1.41 -23.42 -5.56
N GLN A 21 0.83 -22.26 -5.85
CA GLN A 21 0.13 -21.98 -7.10
C GLN A 21 0.92 -21.09 -8.07
N LEU A 22 1.67 -20.12 -7.56
CA LEU A 22 2.36 -19.12 -8.38
C LEU A 22 3.69 -18.61 -7.79
N LYS A 23 4.46 -17.95 -8.63
CA LYS A 23 5.69 -17.22 -8.27
C LYS A 23 5.59 -15.79 -8.80
N PHE A 24 6.11 -14.82 -8.06
CA PHE A 24 6.21 -13.44 -8.50
C PHE A 24 7.63 -12.89 -8.32
N GLY A 25 7.93 -11.85 -9.09
CA GLY A 25 9.08 -10.99 -8.88
C GLY A 25 8.69 -9.55 -9.25
N LEU A 26 9.22 -8.59 -8.49
CA LEU A 26 9.00 -7.17 -8.71
C LEU A 26 10.30 -6.40 -8.51
N SER A 27 10.37 -5.21 -9.11
CA SER A 27 11.47 -4.27 -8.89
C SER A 27 10.98 -2.84 -9.07
N SER A 28 11.44 -1.94 -8.22
CA SER A 28 11.14 -0.50 -8.29
C SER A 28 12.42 0.34 -8.28
N MET A 29 12.35 1.54 -8.86
CA MET A 29 13.48 2.47 -9.00
C MET A 29 12.99 3.91 -9.14
N GLN A 30 13.57 4.83 -8.37
CA GLN A 30 13.22 6.26 -8.42
C GLN A 30 13.61 6.94 -9.74
N GLY A 31 14.78 6.60 -10.29
CA GLY A 31 15.27 7.22 -11.52
C GLY A 31 15.55 8.72 -11.35
N TRP A 32 15.06 9.53 -12.28
CA TRP A 32 15.38 10.96 -12.35
C TRP A 32 14.52 11.86 -11.46
N ARG A 33 13.41 11.34 -10.89
CA ARG A 33 12.51 12.13 -10.06
C ARG A 33 13.17 12.48 -8.73
N ALA A 34 12.81 13.62 -8.14
CA ALA A 34 13.31 14.03 -6.83
C ALA A 34 12.82 13.09 -5.69
N SER A 35 11.58 12.61 -5.79
CA SER A 35 10.92 11.67 -4.87
C SER A 35 10.54 10.37 -5.59
N MET A 36 10.58 9.25 -4.87
CA MET A 36 9.91 8.01 -5.27
C MET A 36 8.48 8.04 -4.74
N GLU A 37 7.50 8.15 -5.66
CA GLU A 37 6.08 8.29 -5.31
C GLU A 37 5.28 7.00 -5.48
N ASP A 38 5.80 6.05 -6.26
CA ASP A 38 5.13 4.77 -6.45
C ASP A 38 5.18 3.90 -5.18
N ALA A 39 4.17 3.04 -5.06
CA ALA A 39 4.08 1.98 -4.08
C ALA A 39 3.59 0.69 -4.77
N HIS A 40 3.70 -0.43 -4.07
CA HIS A 40 3.20 -1.72 -4.57
C HIS A 40 2.68 -2.59 -3.43
N SER A 41 1.86 -3.57 -3.79
CA SER A 41 1.47 -4.70 -2.94
C SER A 41 1.74 -5.99 -3.71
N ALA A 42 2.38 -6.96 -3.07
CA ALA A 42 2.54 -8.30 -3.59
C ALA A 42 2.23 -9.29 -2.46
N LEU A 43 1.00 -9.79 -2.46
CA LEU A 43 0.45 -10.62 -1.41
C LEU A 43 0.05 -11.96 -2.03
N LEU A 44 0.76 -13.02 -1.65
CA LEU A 44 0.52 -14.36 -2.18
C LEU A 44 -0.80 -14.94 -1.70
N ASP A 45 -1.12 -14.74 -0.42
CA ASP A 45 -2.26 -15.38 0.21
C ASP A 45 -3.07 -14.30 0.94
N ILE A 46 -4.13 -13.81 0.28
CA ILE A 46 -5.09 -12.88 0.89
C ILE A 46 -6.33 -13.61 1.43
N ASP A 47 -6.59 -14.81 0.91
CA ASP A 47 -7.49 -15.83 1.45
C ASP A 47 -7.00 -17.23 1.02
N GLU A 48 -7.89 -18.24 0.97
CA GLU A 48 -7.52 -19.63 0.66
C GLU A 48 -7.07 -19.85 -0.79
N ASP A 49 -7.52 -19.03 -1.75
CA ASP A 49 -7.31 -19.26 -3.18
C ASP A 49 -6.95 -18.01 -3.99
N THR A 50 -6.81 -16.87 -3.33
CA THR A 50 -6.58 -15.58 -4.00
C THR A 50 -5.26 -14.94 -3.60
N SER A 51 -4.51 -14.51 -4.62
CA SER A 51 -3.34 -13.63 -4.51
C SER A 51 -3.67 -12.21 -5.00
N PHE A 52 -3.03 -11.20 -4.42
CA PHE A 52 -3.23 -9.80 -4.78
C PHE A 52 -1.92 -9.11 -5.15
N PHE A 53 -1.91 -8.49 -6.33
CA PHE A 53 -0.80 -7.68 -6.81
C PHE A 53 -1.31 -6.31 -7.26
N GLY A 54 -0.66 -5.24 -6.81
CA GLY A 54 -1.04 -3.87 -7.15
C GLY A 54 0.19 -2.97 -7.30
N VAL A 55 0.16 -2.09 -8.30
CA VAL A 55 1.14 -1.01 -8.50
C VAL A 55 0.41 0.31 -8.47
N PHE A 56 0.91 1.25 -7.66
CA PHE A 56 0.26 2.52 -7.39
C PHE A 56 1.22 3.64 -7.74
N ASP A 57 0.94 4.37 -8.82
CA ASP A 57 1.71 5.53 -9.27
C ASP A 57 1.23 6.79 -8.52
N GLY A 58 2.07 7.30 -7.62
CA GLY A 58 1.76 8.49 -6.83
C GLY A 58 2.03 9.77 -7.62
N HIS A 59 1.17 10.77 -7.48
CA HIS A 59 1.39 12.10 -8.06
C HIS A 59 1.07 13.20 -7.05
N GLY A 60 2.03 14.09 -6.82
CA GLY A 60 1.89 15.17 -5.83
C GLY A 60 2.18 14.71 -4.40
N GLY A 61 2.88 13.58 -4.26
CA GLY A 61 3.22 12.96 -2.99
C GLY A 61 2.90 11.46 -2.98
N LYS A 62 3.64 10.73 -2.14
CA LYS A 62 3.59 9.25 -2.09
C LYS A 62 2.58 8.66 -1.10
N VAL A 63 1.94 9.51 -0.30
CA VAL A 63 1.11 9.08 0.84
C VAL A 63 -0.15 8.33 0.40
N VAL A 64 -0.83 8.79 -0.66
CA VAL A 64 -2.02 8.10 -1.19
C VAL A 64 -1.64 6.77 -1.84
N ALA A 65 -0.58 6.72 -2.65
CA ALA A 65 -0.10 5.46 -3.24
C ALA A 65 0.22 4.42 -2.17
N LYS A 66 0.91 4.82 -1.08
CA LYS A 66 1.18 3.95 0.07
C LYS A 66 -0.09 3.54 0.83
N PHE A 67 -1.05 4.44 0.97
CA PHE A 67 -2.34 4.13 1.60
C PHE A 67 -3.09 3.06 0.79
N CYS A 68 -3.15 3.21 -0.53
CA CYS A 68 -3.73 2.21 -1.44
C CYS A 68 -3.03 0.86 -1.33
N ALA A 69 -1.70 0.84 -1.37
CA ALA A 69 -0.92 -0.39 -1.19
C ALA A 69 -1.19 -1.10 0.15
N LYS A 70 -1.47 -0.33 1.21
CA LYS A 70 -1.72 -0.86 2.56
C LYS A 70 -3.14 -1.40 2.76
N TYR A 71 -4.14 -0.81 2.12
CA TYR A 71 -5.55 -1.07 2.47
C TYR A 71 -6.43 -1.63 1.36
N LEU A 72 -6.14 -1.40 0.08
CA LEU A 72 -7.08 -1.74 -1.00
C LEU A 72 -7.49 -3.22 -0.99
N HIS A 73 -6.52 -4.13 -0.90
CA HIS A 73 -6.78 -5.57 -0.83
C HIS A 73 -7.68 -5.97 0.35
N ARG A 74 -7.58 -5.27 1.49
CA ARG A 74 -8.40 -5.53 2.68
C ARG A 74 -9.85 -5.11 2.45
N GLU A 75 -10.06 -4.00 1.77
CA GLU A 75 -11.41 -3.51 1.45
C GLU A 75 -12.08 -4.37 0.36
N VAL A 76 -11.30 -4.94 -0.57
CA VAL A 76 -11.81 -5.96 -1.50
C VAL A 76 -12.35 -7.17 -0.74
N LEU A 77 -11.56 -7.75 0.18
CA LEU A 77 -11.95 -8.95 0.95
C LEU A 77 -13.13 -8.73 1.89
N LYS A 78 -13.26 -7.53 2.46
CA LYS A 78 -14.35 -7.20 3.38
C LYS A 78 -15.71 -7.09 2.70
N SER A 79 -15.73 -6.88 1.38
CA SER A 79 -16.97 -6.67 0.64
C SER A 79 -17.83 -7.93 0.64
N GLU A 80 -19.11 -7.82 1.00
CA GLU A 80 -20.07 -8.93 0.87
C GLU A 80 -20.18 -9.42 -0.58
N VAL A 81 -19.94 -8.52 -1.54
CA VAL A 81 -19.97 -8.83 -2.97
C VAL A 81 -18.79 -9.70 -3.38
N TYR A 82 -17.64 -9.57 -2.70
CA TYR A 82 -16.50 -10.48 -2.86
C TYR A 82 -16.86 -11.89 -2.39
N LEU A 83 -17.48 -11.99 -1.21
CA LEU A 83 -17.92 -13.27 -0.65
C LEU A 83 -19.00 -13.95 -1.51
N ALA A 84 -19.77 -13.18 -2.28
CA ALA A 84 -20.72 -13.69 -3.26
C ALA A 84 -20.06 -14.14 -4.59
N GLY A 85 -18.75 -13.98 -4.73
CA GLY A 85 -17.96 -14.36 -5.90
C GLY A 85 -17.90 -13.31 -7.02
N ASP A 86 -18.44 -12.10 -6.82
CA ASP A 86 -18.34 -11.02 -7.80
C ASP A 86 -17.15 -10.11 -7.48
N LEU A 87 -15.98 -10.57 -7.94
CA LEU A 87 -14.71 -9.86 -7.78
C LEU A 87 -14.73 -8.48 -8.44
N GLY A 88 -15.40 -8.32 -9.59
CA GLY A 88 -15.42 -7.07 -10.34
C GLY A 88 -16.12 -5.96 -9.56
N ALA A 89 -17.32 -6.27 -9.02
CA ALA A 89 -18.06 -5.34 -8.19
C ALA A 89 -17.38 -5.10 -6.82
N ALA A 90 -16.72 -6.12 -6.25
CA ALA A 90 -15.94 -5.95 -5.02
C ALA A 90 -14.77 -4.98 -5.19
N VAL A 91 -13.97 -5.13 -6.25
CA VAL A 91 -12.87 -4.20 -6.56
C VAL A 91 -13.43 -2.80 -6.83
N HIS A 92 -14.47 -2.67 -7.64
CA HIS A 92 -15.09 -1.38 -7.91
C HIS A 92 -15.54 -0.67 -6.63
N GLY A 93 -16.25 -1.38 -5.73
CA GLY A 93 -16.67 -0.84 -4.43
C GLY A 93 -15.49 -0.46 -3.53
N ALA A 94 -14.44 -1.28 -3.50
CA ALA A 94 -13.24 -0.99 -2.72
C ALA A 94 -12.56 0.32 -3.14
N PHE A 95 -12.51 0.64 -4.44
CA PHE A 95 -11.94 1.93 -4.89
C PHE A 95 -12.69 3.15 -4.33
N PHE A 96 -14.04 3.13 -4.33
CA PHE A 96 -14.81 4.21 -3.69
C PHE A 96 -14.60 4.24 -2.18
N ARG A 97 -14.58 3.06 -1.55
CA ARG A 97 -14.34 2.96 -0.11
C ARG A 97 -13.00 3.56 0.30
N MET A 98 -11.95 3.32 -0.48
CA MET A 98 -10.62 3.88 -0.25
C MET A 98 -10.64 5.41 -0.25
N ASP A 99 -11.33 6.03 -1.20
CA ASP A 99 -11.49 7.48 -1.27
C ASP A 99 -12.27 8.04 -0.07
N GLU A 100 -13.32 7.34 0.39
CA GLU A 100 -14.06 7.71 1.58
C GLU A 100 -13.20 7.60 2.85
N MET A 101 -12.46 6.49 3.00
CA MET A 101 -11.57 6.25 4.14
C MET A 101 -10.54 7.38 4.30
N MET A 102 -9.98 7.88 3.18
CA MET A 102 -8.99 8.95 3.19
C MET A 102 -9.55 10.31 3.62
N ARG A 103 -10.87 10.53 3.51
CA ARG A 103 -11.51 11.80 3.87
C ARG A 103 -11.80 11.93 5.37
N GLY A 104 -11.99 10.81 6.07
CA GLY A 104 -12.31 10.79 7.51
C GLY A 104 -11.10 11.08 8.42
N GLN A 105 -11.35 11.43 9.68
CA GLN A 105 -10.31 11.81 10.64
C GLN A 105 -9.24 10.72 10.82
N ARG A 106 -9.65 9.46 10.90
CA ARG A 106 -8.73 8.32 10.90
C ARG A 106 -7.88 8.24 9.63
N GLY A 107 -8.48 8.48 8.47
CA GLY A 107 -7.77 8.56 7.19
C GLY A 107 -6.68 9.60 7.20
N TRP A 108 -6.98 10.80 7.70
CA TRP A 108 -5.99 11.87 7.88
C TRP A 108 -4.84 11.44 8.79
N ARG A 109 -5.13 10.80 9.94
CA ARG A 109 -4.09 10.28 10.85
C ARG A 109 -3.21 9.22 10.18
N GLU A 110 -3.78 8.31 9.42
CA GLU A 110 -3.04 7.27 8.70
C GLU A 110 -2.20 7.86 7.56
N LEU A 111 -2.75 8.80 6.79
CA LEU A 111 -2.03 9.53 5.75
C LEU A 111 -0.86 10.31 6.36
N GLN A 112 -1.07 10.98 7.49
CA GLN A 112 -0.02 11.68 8.23
C GLN A 112 1.05 10.71 8.72
N ALA A 113 0.68 9.57 9.32
CA ALA A 113 1.64 8.58 9.80
C ALA A 113 2.47 7.97 8.66
N LEU A 114 1.86 7.73 7.49
CA LEU A 114 2.55 7.30 6.27
C LEU A 114 3.49 8.39 5.73
N GLY A 115 3.17 9.65 5.99
CA GLY A 115 4.01 10.83 5.77
C GLY A 115 5.18 10.91 6.75
N ASP A 116 4.93 10.80 8.05
CA ASP A 116 5.92 11.05 9.11
C ASP A 116 6.93 9.92 9.28
N LYS A 117 6.56 8.68 8.95
CA LYS A 117 7.54 7.58 8.80
C LYS A 117 8.65 7.95 7.81
N ILE A 118 8.42 8.90 6.90
CA ILE A 118 9.44 9.43 5.98
C ILE A 118 10.40 10.36 6.72
N ASN A 119 9.92 11.23 7.60
CA ASN A 119 10.77 12.14 8.35
C ASN A 119 11.69 11.38 9.32
N GLN A 120 11.16 10.34 9.98
CA GLN A 120 11.98 9.44 10.80
C GLN A 120 12.93 8.58 9.97
N PHE A 121 12.47 7.97 8.86
CA PHE A 121 13.35 7.14 8.02
C PHE A 121 14.48 7.97 7.39
N THR A 122 14.20 9.20 6.95
CA THR A 122 15.24 10.11 6.43
C THR A 122 16.29 10.46 7.50
N GLY A 123 15.90 10.51 8.79
CA GLY A 123 16.84 10.66 9.91
C GLY A 123 17.52 9.36 10.38
N MET A 124 16.93 8.19 10.11
CA MET A 124 17.43 6.87 10.53
C MET A 124 18.32 6.17 9.49
N ILE A 125 18.61 6.78 8.34
CA ILE A 125 19.61 6.26 7.38
C ILE A 125 21.05 6.27 7.97
N GLU A 126 21.25 6.75 9.21
CA GLU A 126 22.47 6.53 9.99
C GLU A 126 22.49 5.22 10.83
N GLY A 127 21.44 4.38 10.87
CA GLY A 127 21.51 3.19 11.73
C GLY A 127 20.39 2.16 11.60
N LEU A 128 20.74 1.01 11.02
CA LEU A 128 20.20 -0.34 11.19
C LEU A 128 18.69 -0.62 10.98
N ILE A 129 18.47 -1.55 10.05
CA ILE A 129 17.22 -2.21 9.67
C ILE A 129 16.70 -3.09 10.82
N TRP A 130 15.42 -2.95 11.20
CA TRP A 130 14.70 -3.92 12.04
C TRP A 130 13.32 -4.21 11.44
N SER A 131 13.03 -5.48 11.19
CA SER A 131 11.68 -6.01 10.87
C SER A 131 11.04 -6.66 12.10
N PRO A 132 9.71 -6.54 12.28
CA PRO A 132 8.97 -7.59 12.98
C PRO A 132 7.83 -8.16 12.13
N ARG A 133 7.80 -9.50 12.08
CA ARG A 133 6.62 -10.32 11.77
C ARG A 133 5.62 -10.22 12.94
N GLY A 134 4.32 -10.32 12.66
CA GLY A 134 3.32 -10.55 13.70
C GLY A 134 1.88 -10.28 13.27
N SER A 135 1.17 -11.38 13.00
CA SER A 135 -0.28 -11.60 13.07
C SER A 135 -1.08 -10.59 13.89
N ASP A 136 -2.25 -10.17 13.39
CA ASP A 136 -3.39 -9.93 14.27
C ASP A 136 -4.75 -10.23 13.62
N SER A 137 -5.57 -10.87 14.44
CA SER A 137 -6.84 -11.56 14.20
C SER A 137 -8.05 -10.63 14.06
N ASN A 138 -9.10 -11.19 13.43
CA ASN A 138 -10.48 -10.70 13.31
C ASN A 138 -10.98 -9.84 14.49
N ASP A 139 -11.39 -8.61 14.19
CA ASP A 139 -12.51 -7.96 14.88
C ASP A 139 -13.38 -7.20 13.86
N ARG A 140 -14.70 -7.41 13.94
CA ARG A 140 -15.71 -6.98 12.97
C ARG A 140 -16.38 -5.69 13.42
N HIS A 141 -15.62 -4.61 13.49
CA HIS A 141 -16.16 -3.26 13.59
C HIS A 141 -15.47 -2.38 12.55
N ASP A 142 -16.25 -1.75 11.66
CA ASP A 142 -15.70 -0.80 10.70
C ASP A 142 -15.37 0.52 11.42
N ASP A 143 -14.25 0.52 12.13
CA ASP A 143 -13.68 1.64 12.87
C ASP A 143 -13.29 2.85 11.98
N TRP A 144 -13.70 2.85 10.71
CA TRP A 144 -13.52 3.97 9.78
C TRP A 144 -14.78 4.83 9.63
N ALA A 145 -15.94 4.36 10.10
CA ALA A 145 -17.23 5.02 9.87
C ALA A 145 -17.65 6.03 10.95
N PHE A 146 -16.96 6.10 12.10
CA PHE A 146 -17.47 6.80 13.30
C PHE A 146 -16.62 7.96 13.82
N GLU A 147 -15.61 8.42 13.07
CA GLU A 147 -14.84 9.62 13.46
C GLU A 147 -15.21 10.79 12.53
N GLU A 148 -16.35 11.42 12.82
CA GLU A 148 -16.77 12.72 12.25
C GLU A 148 -16.11 13.88 13.00
#